data_AF-A0AB34J1U4-F1
#
_entry.id   AF-A0AB34J1U4-F1
#
_cell.length_a   1.000
_cell.length_b   1.000
_cell.length_c   1.000
_cell.angle_alpha   90.00
_cell.angle_beta   90.00
_cell.angle_gamma   90.00
#
_symmetry.space_group_name_H-M   'P 1'
#
loop_
_entity.id
_entity.type
_entity.pdbx_description
1 polymer ?
#
loop_
_entity_poly.entity_id
_entity_poly.type
_entity_poly.pdbx_seq_one_letter_code
_entity_poly.pdbx_strand_id
1 'polypeptide(L)'
;MLCSAHRSLCVALLLLSLAREAASQKVGTNVKEEHPPLLVYECTLEAGCEAKQRSVVIDANWRWVHEAGEGKYANCYDGTAWSKTLCPDVASCAANCAVEGISAQKGYKETYGVSTSGASLNLKLVMPGNVGSRLYLLEDEETYQLFQLNNREFSFEVDASATPCGVNGALYFVQMDADGGKAKYATNEAGAKYGTGYCDAQCPHDAKFINGEPNILDWAPIPQAPDSARGRYGSCCVEMDVWEANSLATAYTAHSCAVHSQTRCDGAACGDDWKGQRYDGVCDKDGCDVQPYRLGNRSFYGPSAAAAIDSTRPFTVVTQFVTADGTDGGALSQIRRHYWQDGVRVDAAAVEVGGGRYDGISAEYCAAEAAAFGGNGTFAARGGMGSMGAANDAGMVLVLSLWDDPLSHMLWLDSTQPANSTKPGATRGPCALNSGDPKVIERSSRWEVTYSNIKFGEIGSTDKPFPPSPPSPPAPPPSPPPPLCAKGWTQCGGKTYRGPTCCEEGFHCVANNPYFSECSPNGQPSAAAVGQSTPRAAPSLARGGEARAFEPVFATFTRHSKVAINVE
;
A
#
# COMPACT_ATOMS: atom_id res chain seq x y z
N MET A 1 -60.78 -49.26 19.49
CA MET A 1 -59.69 -49.96 20.22
C MET A 1 -58.53 -50.07 19.23
N LEU A 2 -57.69 -49.03 19.15
CA LEU A 2 -56.42 -48.87 19.88
C LEU A 2 -55.32 -49.68 19.17
N CYS A 3 -54.47 -49.14 18.29
CA CYS A 3 -53.58 -47.97 18.38
C CYS A 3 -52.54 -48.09 19.52
N SER A 4 -51.27 -48.31 19.15
CA SER A 4 -50.07 -47.63 19.67
C SER A 4 -48.83 -48.31 19.01
N ALA A 5 -48.21 -47.79 17.94
CA ALA A 5 -47.33 -46.59 17.87
C ALA A 5 -46.08 -46.75 18.77
N HIS A 6 -44.81 -46.58 18.38
CA HIS A 6 -44.10 -46.15 17.18
C HIS A 6 -42.68 -46.76 17.26
N ARG A 7 -42.15 -47.43 16.22
CA ARG A 7 -40.72 -47.80 16.14
C ARG A 7 -40.11 -47.72 14.73
N SER A 8 -40.67 -46.87 13.86
CA SER A 8 -40.17 -46.71 12.48
C SER A 8 -39.77 -45.28 12.11
N LEU A 9 -39.36 -44.45 13.08
CA LEU A 9 -39.04 -43.05 12.82
C LEU A 9 -37.84 -42.53 13.63
N CYS A 10 -36.65 -43.13 13.48
CA CYS A 10 -35.43 -42.58 14.10
C CYS A 10 -34.12 -42.80 13.30
N VAL A 11 -34.16 -43.13 12.00
CA VAL A 11 -32.92 -43.35 11.20
C VAL A 11 -32.82 -42.39 9.99
N ALA A 12 -33.69 -41.39 9.87
CA ALA A 12 -33.66 -40.45 8.73
C ALA A 12 -33.70 -38.97 9.14
N LEU A 13 -33.02 -38.59 10.24
CA LEU A 13 -33.02 -37.21 10.75
C LEU A 13 -31.68 -36.74 11.32
N LEU A 14 -30.55 -37.25 10.81
CA LEU A 14 -29.21 -36.89 11.33
C LEU A 14 -28.14 -36.69 10.24
N LEU A 15 -28.53 -36.23 9.04
CA LEU A 15 -27.61 -35.72 8.00
C LEU A 15 -28.18 -34.50 7.26
N LEU A 16 -28.87 -33.59 7.97
CA LEU A 16 -28.83 -32.16 7.63
C LEU A 16 -27.91 -31.47 8.64
N SER A 17 -26.63 -31.85 8.65
CA SER A 17 -25.60 -30.86 8.88
C SER A 17 -25.72 -29.88 7.73
N LEU A 18 -26.53 -28.83 7.89
CA LEU A 18 -26.31 -27.58 7.18
C LEU A 18 -24.82 -27.33 7.34
N ALA A 19 -24.05 -27.51 6.27
CA ALA A 19 -22.78 -26.84 6.13
C ALA A 19 -23.15 -25.36 6.28
N ARG A 20 -23.02 -24.84 7.51
CA ARG A 20 -22.76 -23.42 7.68
C ARG A 20 -21.46 -23.25 6.91
N GLU A 21 -21.59 -22.84 5.64
CA GLU A 21 -20.49 -22.20 4.93
C GLU A 21 -19.97 -21.17 5.93
N ALA A 22 -18.81 -21.46 6.51
CA ALA A 22 -18.20 -20.54 7.45
C ALA A 22 -17.99 -19.26 6.66
N ALA A 23 -18.60 -18.18 7.12
CA ALA A 23 -18.53 -16.93 6.41
C ALA A 23 -17.05 -16.50 6.32
N SER A 24 -16.52 -16.45 5.11
CA SER A 24 -15.10 -16.23 4.82
C SER A 24 -14.87 -14.89 4.12
N GLN A 25 -13.75 -14.21 4.37
CA GLN A 25 -13.19 -13.27 3.42
C GLN A 25 -12.86 -14.02 2.12
N LYS A 26 -13.72 -13.88 1.11
CA LYS A 26 -13.61 -14.56 -0.18
C LYS A 26 -12.65 -13.88 -1.13
N VAL A 27 -12.29 -14.59 -2.19
CA VAL A 27 -11.49 -14.10 -3.31
C VAL A 27 -12.40 -13.74 -4.49
N GLY A 28 -12.21 -12.54 -5.04
CA GLY A 28 -12.90 -12.10 -6.25
C GLY A 28 -12.41 -12.85 -7.48
N THR A 29 -13.27 -12.98 -8.49
CA THR A 29 -12.97 -13.73 -9.71
C THR A 29 -13.11 -12.91 -10.98
N ASN A 30 -13.44 -11.62 -10.90
CA ASN A 30 -13.60 -10.81 -12.11
C ASN A 30 -12.26 -10.29 -12.62
N VAL A 31 -11.26 -10.14 -11.75
CA VAL A 31 -9.91 -9.70 -12.12
C VAL A 31 -8.87 -10.67 -11.59
N LYS A 32 -8.00 -11.15 -12.48
CA LYS A 32 -6.85 -11.98 -12.08
C LYS A 32 -5.84 -11.11 -11.32
N GLU A 33 -5.35 -11.62 -10.18
CA GLU A 33 -4.21 -11.02 -9.47
C GLU A 33 -2.90 -11.23 -10.25
N GLU A 34 -2.17 -10.15 -10.48
CA GLU A 34 -0.87 -10.15 -11.17
C GLU A 34 0.13 -9.27 -10.41
N HIS A 35 1.05 -9.89 -9.69
CA HIS A 35 2.03 -9.18 -8.86
C HIS A 35 3.17 -8.57 -9.70
N PRO A 36 3.48 -7.27 -9.57
CA PRO A 36 4.64 -6.67 -10.23
C PRO A 36 5.96 -7.33 -9.77
N PRO A 37 6.85 -7.72 -10.70
CA PRO A 37 8.13 -8.34 -10.34
C PRO A 37 9.09 -7.30 -9.75
N LEU A 38 9.89 -7.71 -8.77
CA LEU A 38 10.94 -6.88 -8.19
C LEU A 38 12.19 -7.75 -7.93
N LEU A 39 13.35 -7.32 -8.42
CA LEU A 39 14.62 -7.93 -8.08
C LEU A 39 15.11 -7.41 -6.73
N VAL A 40 15.42 -8.32 -5.82
CA VAL A 40 16.12 -8.04 -4.55
C VAL A 40 17.41 -8.85 -4.51
N TYR A 41 18.24 -8.65 -3.50
CA TYR A 41 19.56 -9.28 -3.43
C TYR A 41 19.83 -9.88 -2.05
N GLU A 42 20.34 -11.11 -2.02
CA GLU A 42 20.86 -11.74 -0.81
C GLU A 42 22.38 -11.71 -0.85
N CYS A 43 23.01 -11.21 0.21
CA CYS A 43 24.44 -10.92 0.24
C CYS A 43 25.16 -11.70 1.33
N THR A 44 26.37 -12.17 1.00
CA THR A 44 27.33 -12.72 1.96
C THR A 44 28.67 -12.01 1.80
N LEU A 45 29.48 -12.00 2.85
CA LEU A 45 30.84 -11.45 2.82
C LEU A 45 31.73 -12.22 1.83
N GLU A 46 31.55 -13.55 1.75
CA GLU A 46 32.34 -14.42 0.90
C GLU A 46 31.95 -14.33 -0.59
N ALA A 47 30.67 -14.52 -0.92
CA ALA A 47 30.22 -14.66 -2.31
C ALA A 47 29.72 -13.35 -2.93
N GLY A 48 29.52 -12.29 -2.13
CA GLY A 48 28.85 -11.08 -2.57
C GLY A 48 27.33 -11.26 -2.67
N CYS A 49 26.69 -10.48 -3.54
CA CYS A 49 25.24 -10.42 -3.64
C CYS A 49 24.70 -11.25 -4.82
N GLU A 50 23.72 -12.11 -4.55
CA GLU A 50 22.97 -12.87 -5.53
C GLU A 50 21.59 -12.23 -5.75
N ALA A 51 21.19 -12.05 -7.01
CA ALA A 51 19.86 -11.54 -7.35
C ALA A 51 18.78 -12.60 -7.09
N LYS A 52 17.71 -12.21 -6.40
CA LYS A 52 16.52 -13.02 -6.16
C LYS A 52 15.33 -12.35 -6.83
N GLN A 53 14.66 -13.07 -7.73
CA GLN A 53 13.40 -12.61 -8.30
C GLN A 53 12.29 -12.78 -7.26
N ARG A 54 11.64 -11.67 -6.95
CA ARG A 54 10.49 -11.58 -6.05
C ARG A 54 9.37 -10.81 -6.76
N SER A 55 8.28 -10.59 -6.07
CA SER A 55 7.22 -9.70 -6.52
C SER A 55 6.72 -8.85 -5.36
N VAL A 56 5.91 -7.84 -5.65
CA VAL A 56 5.21 -7.04 -4.64
C VAL A 56 3.72 -7.22 -4.76
N VAL A 57 3.03 -7.13 -3.64
CA VAL A 57 1.56 -7.20 -3.55
C VAL A 57 1.03 -6.01 -2.77
N ILE A 58 -0.02 -5.38 -3.27
CA ILE A 58 -0.67 -4.28 -2.53
C ILE A 58 -1.57 -4.82 -1.42
N ASP A 59 -1.61 -4.09 -0.31
CA ASP A 59 -2.44 -4.32 0.86
C ASP A 59 -3.93 -4.45 0.53
N ALA A 60 -4.62 -5.36 1.24
CA ALA A 60 -6.02 -5.68 1.00
C ALA A 60 -6.99 -4.51 1.17
N ASN A 61 -6.63 -3.48 1.94
CA ASN A 61 -7.46 -2.30 2.17
C ASN A 61 -7.63 -1.44 0.91
N TRP A 62 -6.67 -1.50 -0.03
CA TRP A 62 -6.75 -0.81 -1.32
C TRP A 62 -7.58 -1.56 -2.37
N ARG A 63 -7.96 -2.81 -2.11
CA ARG A 63 -8.65 -3.64 -3.07
C ARG A 63 -10.13 -3.30 -3.15
N TRP A 64 -10.70 -3.50 -4.33
CA TRP A 64 -12.13 -3.46 -4.50
C TRP A 64 -12.77 -4.63 -3.73
N VAL A 65 -13.76 -4.31 -2.88
CA VAL A 65 -14.53 -5.29 -2.12
C VAL A 65 -15.96 -5.31 -2.65
N HIS A 66 -16.36 -6.43 -3.25
CA HIS A 66 -17.64 -6.56 -3.95
C HIS A 66 -18.36 -7.86 -3.64
N GLU A 67 -19.62 -7.92 -4.07
CA GLU A 67 -20.45 -9.12 -3.97
C GLU A 67 -19.72 -10.31 -4.60
N ALA A 68 -19.55 -11.38 -3.84
CA ALA A 68 -18.86 -12.59 -4.23
C ALA A 68 -19.66 -13.35 -5.32
N GLY A 69 -18.92 -13.98 -6.23
CA GLY A 69 -19.48 -14.77 -7.33
C GLY A 69 -19.14 -14.19 -8.70
N GLU A 70 -19.11 -15.06 -9.70
CA GLU A 70 -18.75 -14.69 -11.07
C GLU A 70 -19.76 -13.69 -11.66
N GLY A 71 -19.27 -12.59 -12.22
CA GLY A 71 -20.10 -11.56 -12.85
C GLY A 71 -20.93 -10.73 -11.85
N LYS A 72 -20.56 -10.75 -10.56
CA LYS A 72 -21.12 -9.88 -9.53
C LYS A 72 -20.23 -8.66 -9.33
N TYR A 73 -20.87 -7.48 -9.28
CA TYR A 73 -20.18 -6.18 -9.27
C TYR A 73 -20.73 -5.21 -8.23
N ALA A 74 -21.69 -5.63 -7.40
CA ALA A 74 -22.25 -4.74 -6.37
C ALA A 74 -21.21 -4.47 -5.29
N ASN A 75 -20.92 -3.21 -4.99
CA ASN A 75 -19.94 -2.85 -3.97
C ASN A 75 -20.41 -3.32 -2.58
N CYS A 76 -19.55 -4.09 -1.91
CA CYS A 76 -19.68 -4.35 -0.49
C CYS A 76 -19.14 -3.18 0.34
N TYR A 77 -18.17 -2.46 -0.21
CA TYR A 77 -17.57 -1.27 0.39
C TYR A 77 -17.40 -0.17 -0.67
N ASP A 78 -17.83 1.06 -0.36
CA ASP A 78 -17.70 2.22 -1.25
C ASP A 78 -17.46 3.50 -0.45
N GLY A 79 -16.46 4.29 -0.85
CA GLY A 79 -16.00 5.46 -0.10
C GLY A 79 -15.53 5.03 1.28
N THR A 80 -16.33 5.31 2.31
CA THR A 80 -16.06 4.94 3.70
C THR A 80 -17.10 4.00 4.31
N ALA A 81 -18.04 3.47 3.52
CA ALA A 81 -19.21 2.75 4.03
C ALA A 81 -19.30 1.31 3.52
N TRP A 82 -19.69 0.40 4.42
CA TRP A 82 -20.14 -0.94 4.08
C TRP A 82 -21.60 -0.94 3.60
N SER A 83 -21.92 -1.79 2.62
CA SER A 83 -23.27 -1.97 2.11
C SER A 83 -24.19 -2.54 3.18
N LYS A 84 -25.26 -1.83 3.53
CA LYS A 84 -26.26 -2.31 4.51
C LYS A 84 -27.05 -3.53 4.02
N THR A 85 -27.05 -3.79 2.71
CA THR A 85 -27.75 -4.92 2.10
C THR A 85 -26.87 -6.17 2.07
N LEU A 86 -25.60 -6.03 1.68
CA LEU A 86 -24.67 -7.17 1.58
C LEU A 86 -23.99 -7.47 2.92
N CYS A 87 -23.80 -6.44 3.77
CA CYS A 87 -23.14 -6.49 5.07
C CYS A 87 -24.05 -6.01 6.22
N PRO A 88 -25.25 -6.60 6.44
CA PRO A 88 -26.08 -6.26 7.59
C PRO A 88 -25.48 -6.75 8.93
N ASP A 89 -24.65 -7.78 8.87
CA ASP A 89 -23.92 -8.38 9.99
C ASP A 89 -22.63 -9.04 9.48
N VAL A 90 -21.72 -9.39 10.40
CA VAL A 90 -20.38 -9.92 10.07
C VAL A 90 -20.45 -11.19 9.23
N ALA A 91 -21.37 -12.10 9.58
CA ALA A 91 -21.50 -13.39 8.90
C ALA A 91 -22.05 -13.22 7.49
N SER A 92 -23.09 -12.39 7.32
CA SER A 92 -23.62 -12.06 6.01
C SER A 92 -22.57 -11.35 5.15
N CYS A 93 -21.84 -10.39 5.72
CA CYS A 93 -20.81 -9.64 4.99
C CYS A 93 -19.68 -10.55 4.49
N ALA A 94 -19.13 -11.41 5.35
CA ALA A 94 -18.11 -12.36 4.94
C ALA A 94 -18.66 -13.32 3.86
N ALA A 95 -19.85 -13.91 4.06
CA ALA A 95 -20.43 -14.81 3.06
C ALA A 95 -20.67 -14.14 1.69
N ASN A 96 -21.02 -12.85 1.69
CA ASN A 96 -21.42 -12.12 0.49
C ASN A 96 -20.29 -11.37 -0.19
N CYS A 97 -19.13 -11.17 0.42
CA CYS A 97 -18.14 -10.21 -0.08
C CYS A 97 -16.79 -10.85 -0.35
N ALA A 98 -16.15 -10.40 -1.42
CA ALA A 98 -14.86 -10.87 -1.87
C ALA A 98 -13.89 -9.72 -2.09
N VAL A 99 -12.60 -9.99 -1.85
CA VAL A 99 -11.49 -9.10 -2.16
C VAL A 99 -10.98 -9.43 -3.56
N GLU A 100 -11.02 -8.45 -4.47
CA GLU A 100 -10.73 -8.66 -5.89
C GLU A 100 -9.22 -8.65 -6.20
N GLY A 101 -8.86 -9.30 -7.31
CA GLY A 101 -7.52 -9.23 -7.88
C GLY A 101 -7.22 -7.88 -8.57
N ILE A 102 -5.96 -7.67 -8.87
CA ILE A 102 -5.42 -6.46 -9.48
C ILE A 102 -4.52 -6.87 -10.65
N SER A 103 -4.90 -6.44 -11.85
CA SER A 103 -4.06 -6.61 -13.05
C SER A 103 -2.82 -5.73 -13.00
N ALA A 104 -1.73 -6.18 -13.64
CA ALA A 104 -0.45 -5.45 -13.59
C ALA A 104 -0.54 -4.05 -14.21
N GLN A 105 -1.15 -3.94 -15.39
CA GLN A 105 -1.18 -2.67 -16.14
C GLN A 105 -2.30 -1.73 -15.67
N LYS A 106 -3.56 -2.17 -15.75
CA LYS A 106 -4.70 -1.30 -15.41
C LYS A 106 -4.85 -1.10 -13.89
N GLY A 107 -4.51 -2.13 -13.12
CA GLY A 107 -4.57 -2.10 -11.67
C GLY A 107 -3.38 -1.39 -11.07
N TYR A 108 -2.25 -2.09 -10.91
CA TYR A 108 -1.06 -1.56 -10.21
C TYR A 108 -0.59 -0.22 -10.79
N LYS A 109 -0.36 -0.13 -12.11
CA LYS A 109 0.20 1.09 -12.72
C LYS A 109 -0.81 2.23 -12.88
N GLU A 110 -1.96 1.97 -13.50
CA GLU A 110 -2.91 3.04 -13.86
C GLU A 110 -3.85 3.44 -12.72
N THR A 111 -4.20 2.51 -11.82
CA THR A 111 -5.09 2.80 -10.68
C THR A 111 -4.30 3.19 -9.44
N TYR A 112 -3.26 2.43 -9.09
CA TYR A 112 -2.53 2.60 -7.83
C TYR A 112 -1.19 3.33 -7.97
N GLY A 113 -0.72 3.61 -9.19
CA GLY A 113 0.53 4.34 -9.40
C GLY A 113 1.77 3.57 -8.96
N VAL A 114 1.68 2.23 -8.97
CA VAL A 114 2.76 1.31 -8.63
C VAL A 114 3.42 0.85 -9.93
N SER A 115 4.74 0.97 -10.01
CA SER A 115 5.50 0.44 -11.14
C SER A 115 6.84 -0.13 -10.72
N THR A 116 7.26 -1.20 -11.38
CA THR A 116 8.58 -1.81 -11.16
C THR A 116 9.39 -1.87 -12.45
N SER A 117 10.72 -1.83 -12.30
CA SER A 117 11.68 -2.04 -13.39
C SER A 117 12.96 -2.63 -12.81
N GLY A 118 13.19 -3.93 -13.04
CA GLY A 118 14.32 -4.65 -12.46
C GLY A 118 14.29 -4.59 -10.93
N ALA A 119 15.28 -3.93 -10.33
CA ALA A 119 15.40 -3.77 -8.88
C ALA A 119 14.79 -2.47 -8.34
N SER A 120 13.99 -1.75 -9.14
CA SER A 120 13.36 -0.48 -8.76
C SER A 120 11.84 -0.61 -8.64
N LEU A 121 11.29 -0.02 -7.59
CA LEU A 121 9.86 0.17 -7.30
C LEU A 121 9.58 1.65 -7.13
N ASN A 122 8.69 2.21 -7.95
CA ASN A 122 8.21 3.58 -7.83
C ASN A 122 6.74 3.60 -7.39
N LEU A 123 6.43 4.43 -6.40
CA LEU A 123 5.10 4.65 -5.87
C LEU A 123 4.70 6.11 -6.07
N LYS A 124 3.52 6.35 -6.62
CA LYS A 124 2.92 7.69 -6.71
C LYS A 124 1.88 7.89 -5.62
N LEU A 125 1.88 9.09 -5.03
CA LEU A 125 0.92 9.40 -3.97
C LEU A 125 -0.49 9.59 -4.53
N VAL A 126 -0.66 10.27 -5.67
CA VAL A 126 -1.99 10.66 -6.16
C VAL A 126 -2.24 10.10 -7.55
N MET A 127 -3.30 9.29 -7.65
CA MET A 127 -3.85 8.75 -8.90
C MET A 127 -5.36 9.05 -8.97
N PRO A 128 -6.00 9.01 -10.15
CA PRO A 128 -7.44 9.23 -10.26
C PRO A 128 -8.24 8.25 -9.38
N GLY A 129 -8.81 8.74 -8.26
CA GLY A 129 -9.59 7.93 -7.33
C GLY A 129 -8.79 7.12 -6.31
N ASN A 130 -7.47 7.33 -6.20
CA ASN A 130 -6.59 6.67 -5.25
C ASN A 130 -5.57 7.66 -4.64
N VAL A 131 -5.34 7.53 -3.33
CA VAL A 131 -4.26 8.23 -2.63
C VAL A 131 -3.45 7.21 -1.82
N GLY A 132 -2.14 7.27 -2.00
CA GLY A 132 -1.17 6.41 -1.35
C GLY A 132 -1.21 4.95 -1.84
N SER A 133 -0.28 4.18 -1.29
CA SER A 133 -0.23 2.73 -1.43
C SER A 133 0.61 2.12 -0.31
N ARG A 134 0.33 0.86 0.03
CA ARG A 134 1.14 0.02 0.92
C ARG A 134 1.34 -1.34 0.25
N LEU A 135 2.58 -1.78 0.13
CA LEU A 135 2.96 -3.01 -0.53
C LEU A 135 3.83 -3.90 0.35
N TYR A 136 3.74 -5.20 0.10
CA TYR A 136 4.56 -6.22 0.76
C TYR A 136 5.44 -6.93 -0.27
N LEU A 137 6.64 -7.34 0.16
CA LEU A 137 7.48 -8.21 -0.65
C LEU A 137 7.02 -9.67 -0.52
N LEU A 138 6.77 -10.31 -1.66
CA LEU A 138 6.42 -11.73 -1.75
C LEU A 138 7.66 -12.56 -2.07
N GLU A 139 7.84 -13.67 -1.33
CA GLU A 139 8.82 -14.71 -1.66
C GLU A 139 8.37 -15.50 -2.89
N ASP A 140 7.09 -15.86 -2.91
CA ASP A 140 6.37 -16.51 -4.00
C ASP A 140 4.91 -16.02 -4.08
N GLU A 141 4.07 -16.61 -4.94
CA GLU A 141 2.69 -16.14 -5.14
C GLU A 141 1.80 -16.21 -3.89
N GLU A 142 2.12 -17.03 -2.89
CA GLU A 142 1.25 -17.31 -1.75
C GLU A 142 1.87 -16.94 -0.39
N THR A 143 3.16 -16.57 -0.33
CA THR A 143 3.83 -16.18 0.93
C THR A 143 4.65 -14.91 0.81
N TYR A 144 4.54 -14.05 1.83
CA TYR A 144 5.46 -12.93 2.06
C TYR A 144 6.88 -13.42 2.32
N GLN A 145 7.85 -12.66 1.86
CA GLN A 145 9.24 -12.85 2.26
C GLN A 145 9.39 -12.45 3.73
N LEU A 146 9.71 -13.42 4.59
CA LEU A 146 10.14 -13.16 5.96
C LEU A 146 11.62 -12.82 5.98
N PHE A 147 11.98 -11.79 6.75
CA PHE A 147 13.35 -11.37 7.00
C PHE A 147 13.71 -11.60 8.46
N GLN A 148 14.69 -12.47 8.70
CA GLN A 148 15.25 -12.70 10.02
C GLN A 148 16.36 -11.68 10.26
N LEU A 149 16.08 -10.63 11.04
CA LEU A 149 16.93 -9.43 11.04
C LEU A 149 18.08 -9.50 12.06
N ASN A 150 18.05 -10.37 13.07
CA ASN A 150 19.12 -10.45 14.06
C ASN A 150 20.46 -10.81 13.41
N ASN A 151 21.51 -10.06 13.76
CA ASN A 151 22.85 -10.21 13.21
C ASN A 151 22.89 -10.10 11.67
N ARG A 152 22.02 -9.26 11.11
CA ARG A 152 21.94 -8.98 9.67
C ARG A 152 22.00 -7.50 9.37
N GLU A 153 22.20 -7.23 8.10
CA GLU A 153 22.19 -5.92 7.49
C GLU A 153 21.14 -5.88 6.37
N PHE A 154 20.36 -4.81 6.39
CA PHE A 154 19.38 -4.51 5.35
C PHE A 154 19.73 -3.15 4.73
N SER A 155 19.80 -3.09 3.41
CA SER A 155 20.08 -1.85 2.69
C SER A 155 19.20 -1.68 1.48
N PHE A 156 18.99 -0.44 1.07
CA PHE A 156 18.27 -0.08 -0.14
C PHE A 156 18.70 1.31 -0.60
N GLU A 157 18.53 1.60 -1.89
CA GLU A 157 18.62 2.96 -2.41
C GLU A 157 17.24 3.59 -2.43
N VAL A 158 17.17 4.88 -2.10
CA VAL A 158 15.94 5.65 -2.09
C VAL A 158 16.12 6.96 -2.83
N ASP A 159 15.13 7.31 -3.64
CA ASP A 159 14.89 8.66 -4.13
C ASP A 159 13.63 9.22 -3.47
N ALA A 160 13.85 10.12 -2.52
CA ALA A 160 12.81 10.85 -1.80
C ALA A 160 12.71 12.32 -2.26
N SER A 161 13.38 12.72 -3.35
CA SER A 161 13.47 14.11 -3.79
C SER A 161 12.11 14.73 -4.13
N ALA A 162 11.14 13.90 -4.52
CA ALA A 162 9.76 14.27 -4.84
C ALA A 162 8.78 14.05 -3.67
N THR A 163 9.26 13.96 -2.42
CA THR A 163 8.40 13.87 -1.23
C THR A 163 8.48 15.19 -0.42
N PRO A 164 7.40 15.99 -0.36
CA PRO A 164 7.37 17.27 0.34
C PRO A 164 7.04 17.10 1.83
N CYS A 165 7.01 18.22 2.56
CA CYS A 165 6.42 18.27 3.91
C CYS A 165 5.00 17.66 3.88
N GLY A 166 4.66 16.84 4.87
CA GLY A 166 3.35 16.21 4.97
C GLY A 166 3.21 14.84 4.32
N VAL A 167 4.21 14.41 3.57
CA VAL A 167 4.23 13.11 2.89
C VAL A 167 5.27 12.24 3.56
N ASN A 168 5.05 10.94 3.62
CA ASN A 168 6.00 9.96 4.12
C ASN A 168 6.13 8.82 3.12
N GLY A 169 7.32 8.68 2.55
CA GLY A 169 7.73 7.45 1.90
C GLY A 169 8.34 6.54 2.97
N ALA A 170 7.58 5.53 3.40
CA ALA A 170 8.03 4.61 4.43
C ALA A 170 8.50 3.26 3.85
N LEU A 171 9.57 2.72 4.45
CA LEU A 171 10.04 1.36 4.25
C LEU A 171 10.35 0.76 5.62
N TYR A 172 9.64 -0.30 5.98
CA TYR A 172 9.59 -0.80 7.35
C TYR A 172 9.28 -2.29 7.39
N PHE A 173 9.37 -2.90 8.58
CA PHE A 173 9.06 -4.30 8.81
C PHE A 173 7.97 -4.45 9.85
N VAL A 174 7.06 -5.40 9.64
CA VAL A 174 6.01 -5.74 10.62
C VAL A 174 5.93 -7.25 10.84
N GLN A 175 5.58 -7.66 12.06
CA GLN A 175 5.50 -9.07 12.46
C GLN A 175 4.19 -9.75 12.01
N MET A 176 3.93 -9.71 10.71
CA MET A 176 2.81 -10.39 10.04
C MET A 176 3.10 -11.89 9.83
N ASP A 177 2.05 -12.70 9.76
CA ASP A 177 2.14 -14.11 9.35
C ASP A 177 2.52 -14.20 7.85
N ALA A 178 3.44 -15.09 7.48
CA ALA A 178 3.95 -15.22 6.10
C ALA A 178 2.84 -15.47 5.05
N ASP A 179 1.78 -16.17 5.40
CA ASP A 179 0.65 -16.49 4.51
C ASP A 179 -0.51 -15.47 4.62
N GLY A 180 -0.28 -14.34 5.30
CA GLY A 180 -1.29 -13.32 5.57
C GLY A 180 -2.39 -13.78 6.54
N GLY A 181 -2.14 -14.83 7.32
CA GLY A 181 -3.05 -15.41 8.32
C GLY A 181 -3.96 -16.53 7.78
N LYS A 182 -3.74 -16.99 6.54
CA LYS A 182 -4.58 -17.97 5.84
C LYS A 182 -4.69 -19.31 6.58
N ALA A 183 -3.57 -19.83 7.11
CA ALA A 183 -3.56 -21.07 7.88
C ALA A 183 -4.19 -20.92 9.27
N LYS A 184 -4.04 -19.75 9.90
CA LYS A 184 -4.57 -19.46 11.24
C LYS A 184 -6.08 -19.19 11.22
N TYR A 185 -6.57 -18.60 10.14
CA TYR A 185 -7.95 -18.20 9.96
C TYR A 185 -8.51 -18.84 8.70
N ALA A 186 -9.17 -20.00 8.83
CA ALA A 186 -9.77 -20.72 7.70
C ALA A 186 -10.81 -19.90 6.91
N THR A 187 -11.31 -18.81 7.50
CA THR A 187 -12.19 -17.83 6.86
C THR A 187 -11.43 -16.83 6.00
N ASN A 188 -10.09 -16.78 6.01
CA ASN A 188 -9.30 -15.99 5.08
C ASN A 188 -8.94 -16.84 3.86
N GLU A 189 -9.69 -16.75 2.77
CA GLU A 189 -9.36 -17.47 1.53
C GLU A 189 -8.30 -16.74 0.69
N ALA A 190 -8.10 -15.44 0.96
CA ALA A 190 -7.30 -14.53 0.15
C ALA A 190 -5.79 -14.63 0.48
N GLY A 191 -5.41 -14.49 1.76
CA GLY A 191 -4.02 -14.65 2.21
C GLY A 191 -3.03 -13.62 1.64
N ALA A 192 -1.74 -13.94 1.73
CA ALA A 192 -0.65 -13.05 1.28
C ALA A 192 -0.73 -12.69 -0.21
N LYS A 193 -1.25 -13.60 -1.05
CA LYS A 193 -1.53 -13.35 -2.47
C LYS A 193 -2.37 -12.10 -2.72
N TYR A 194 -3.23 -11.74 -1.78
CA TYR A 194 -4.11 -10.57 -1.84
C TYR A 194 -3.78 -9.53 -0.75
N GLY A 195 -2.58 -9.57 -0.17
CA GLY A 195 -2.13 -8.54 0.76
C GLY A 195 -2.87 -8.51 2.10
N THR A 196 -3.35 -9.65 2.61
CA THR A 196 -4.05 -9.71 3.91
C THR A 196 -3.11 -9.81 5.10
N GLY A 197 -3.65 -9.58 6.30
CA GLY A 197 -2.98 -9.88 7.56
C GLY A 197 -2.20 -8.71 8.16
N TYR A 198 -2.33 -7.50 7.59
CA TYR A 198 -1.62 -6.33 8.07
C TYR A 198 -1.86 -6.05 9.56
N CYS A 199 -0.77 -5.68 10.22
CA CYS A 199 -0.70 -5.21 11.57
C CYS A 199 0.52 -4.31 11.68
N ASP A 200 0.52 -3.43 12.66
CA ASP A 200 1.67 -2.61 13.04
C ASP A 200 1.55 -2.20 14.51
N ALA A 201 2.46 -1.38 15.02
CA ALA A 201 2.47 -1.00 16.43
C ALA A 201 1.41 0.05 16.78
N GLN A 202 0.77 0.67 15.79
CA GLN A 202 -0.35 1.59 15.98
C GLN A 202 -1.68 0.87 16.21
N CYS A 203 -1.71 -0.46 16.06
CA CYS A 203 -2.91 -1.28 16.18
C CYS A 203 -4.09 -0.79 15.30
N PRO A 204 -3.90 -0.59 13.99
CA PRO A 204 -4.81 0.14 13.11
C PRO A 204 -6.21 -0.47 13.07
N HIS A 205 -7.21 0.40 13.17
CA HIS A 205 -8.63 0.04 13.12
C HIS A 205 -9.26 0.19 11.73
N ASP A 206 -8.52 0.73 10.76
CA ASP A 206 -9.00 1.04 9.41
C ASP A 206 -8.84 -0.15 8.44
N ALA A 207 -8.30 -1.27 8.90
CA ALA A 207 -8.30 -2.52 8.16
C ALA A 207 -9.74 -3.02 7.97
N LYS A 208 -10.16 -3.18 6.71
CA LYS A 208 -11.48 -3.73 6.33
C LYS A 208 -11.67 -5.17 6.77
N PHE A 209 -10.61 -5.97 6.81
CA PHE A 209 -10.65 -7.37 7.22
C PHE A 209 -9.54 -7.64 8.23
N ILE A 210 -9.87 -8.30 9.34
CA ILE A 210 -8.93 -8.73 10.38
C ILE A 210 -9.30 -10.16 10.77
N ASN A 211 -8.31 -11.06 10.81
CA ASN A 211 -8.49 -12.48 11.16
C ASN A 211 -9.52 -13.21 10.26
N GLY A 212 -9.58 -12.85 8.98
CA GLY A 212 -10.55 -13.41 8.01
C GLY A 212 -12.00 -12.95 8.21
N GLU A 213 -12.24 -11.96 9.08
CA GLU A 213 -13.57 -11.38 9.33
C GLU A 213 -13.62 -9.90 8.88
N PRO A 214 -14.73 -9.44 8.27
CA PRO A 214 -14.90 -8.04 7.93
C PRO A 214 -15.13 -7.20 9.19
N ASN A 215 -14.40 -6.10 9.34
CA ASN A 215 -14.38 -5.24 10.52
C ASN A 215 -15.58 -4.27 10.57
N ILE A 216 -16.80 -4.73 10.33
CA ILE A 216 -17.97 -3.84 10.15
C ILE A 216 -18.57 -3.31 11.46
N LEU A 217 -18.23 -3.92 12.60
CA LEU A 217 -18.76 -3.52 13.90
C LEU A 217 -18.24 -2.12 14.26
N ASP A 218 -19.15 -1.24 14.67
CA ASP A 218 -18.87 0.16 15.00
C ASP A 218 -18.17 0.95 13.87
N TRP A 219 -18.24 0.46 12.62
CA TRP A 219 -17.57 1.08 11.48
C TRP A 219 -18.14 2.45 11.17
N ALA A 220 -17.30 3.49 11.23
CA ALA A 220 -17.70 4.86 10.96
C ALA A 220 -16.57 5.70 10.36
N PRO A 221 -16.90 6.72 9.53
CA PRO A 221 -15.93 7.73 9.11
C PRO A 221 -15.29 8.44 10.30
N ILE A 222 -14.02 8.78 10.17
CA ILE A 222 -13.30 9.53 11.21
C ILE A 222 -13.68 11.01 11.08
N PRO A 223 -14.20 11.68 12.14
CA PRO A 223 -14.69 13.05 12.03
C PRO A 223 -13.66 14.07 11.51
N GLN A 224 -12.38 13.89 11.89
CA GLN A 224 -11.26 14.74 11.48
C GLN A 224 -10.76 14.40 10.06
N ALA A 225 -10.97 13.16 9.61
CA ALA A 225 -10.54 12.61 8.33
C ALA A 225 -11.69 11.84 7.67
N PRO A 226 -12.73 12.53 7.14
CA PRO A 226 -13.98 11.90 6.71
C PRO A 226 -13.84 10.98 5.48
N ASP A 227 -12.72 11.06 4.77
CA ASP A 227 -12.35 10.13 3.68
C ASP A 227 -11.75 8.81 4.21
N SER A 228 -11.58 8.69 5.52
CA SER A 228 -11.08 7.51 6.23
C SER A 228 -12.13 7.01 7.22
N ALA A 229 -12.07 5.73 7.56
CA ALA A 229 -13.00 5.10 8.48
C ALA A 229 -12.32 4.02 9.31
N ARG A 230 -12.93 3.68 10.43
CA ARG A 230 -12.38 2.70 11.38
C ARG A 230 -13.48 1.82 11.94
N GLY A 231 -13.16 0.58 12.22
CA GLY A 231 -14.03 -0.40 12.89
C GLY A 231 -13.72 -0.54 14.38
N ARG A 232 -14.41 -1.48 15.01
CA ARG A 232 -14.20 -1.83 16.43
C ARG A 232 -12.81 -2.36 16.68
N TYR A 233 -12.33 -3.28 15.84
CA TYR A 233 -11.10 -4.01 16.10
C TYR A 233 -9.90 -3.33 15.47
N GLY A 234 -8.76 -3.38 16.17
CA GLY A 234 -7.44 -3.06 15.63
C GLY A 234 -6.58 -4.31 15.41
N SER A 235 -5.45 -4.17 14.71
CA SER A 235 -4.51 -5.26 14.40
C SER A 235 -3.09 -4.90 14.83
N CYS A 236 -2.63 -5.45 15.96
CA CYS A 236 -1.36 -5.09 16.60
C CYS A 236 -0.24 -6.09 16.27
N CYS A 237 0.98 -5.60 16.03
CA CYS A 237 2.21 -6.39 16.08
C CYS A 237 3.46 -5.51 16.20
N VAL A 238 4.61 -6.14 16.47
CA VAL A 238 5.90 -5.45 16.51
C VAL A 238 6.22 -4.83 15.14
N GLU A 239 6.78 -3.63 15.15
CA GLU A 239 7.10 -2.83 13.97
C GLU A 239 8.51 -2.25 14.07
N MET A 240 9.28 -2.38 12.98
CA MET A 240 10.60 -1.81 12.84
C MET A 240 10.61 -0.87 11.64
N ASP A 241 10.56 0.42 11.92
CA ASP A 241 10.62 1.47 10.93
C ASP A 241 12.05 1.74 10.53
N VAL A 242 12.46 1.10 9.43
CA VAL A 242 13.80 1.31 8.87
C VAL A 242 13.92 2.71 8.28
N TRP A 243 12.84 3.22 7.70
CA TRP A 243 12.83 4.51 7.02
C TRP A 243 11.43 5.09 7.03
N GLU A 244 11.26 6.17 7.79
CA GLU A 244 10.15 7.10 7.61
C GLU A 244 10.74 8.43 7.22
N ALA A 245 10.36 8.95 6.06
CA ALA A 245 10.97 10.16 5.57
C ALA A 245 10.18 10.88 4.49
N ASN A 246 10.52 12.15 4.37
CA ASN A 246 10.42 12.89 3.12
C ASN A 246 11.75 13.57 2.80
N SER A 247 11.80 14.46 1.82
CA SER A 247 13.03 15.19 1.49
C SER A 247 13.53 16.11 2.63
N LEU A 248 12.75 16.38 3.68
CA LEU A 248 13.09 17.36 4.71
C LEU A 248 13.54 16.74 6.03
N ALA A 249 12.99 15.58 6.38
CA ALA A 249 13.31 14.87 7.62
C ALA A 249 13.24 13.35 7.41
N THR A 250 13.96 12.61 8.25
CA THR A 250 13.93 11.15 8.30
C THR A 250 14.11 10.65 9.72
N ALA A 251 13.41 9.57 10.06
CA ALA A 251 13.59 8.78 11.29
C ALA A 251 13.78 7.29 10.95
N TYR A 252 14.38 6.58 11.89
CA TYR A 252 14.22 5.13 12.02
C TYR A 252 13.86 4.81 13.47
N THR A 253 12.91 3.91 13.66
CA THR A 253 12.20 3.76 14.93
C THR A 253 11.94 2.28 15.22
N ALA A 254 12.18 1.87 16.46
CA ALA A 254 11.81 0.53 16.92
C ALA A 254 10.55 0.61 17.78
N HIS A 255 9.50 -0.12 17.42
CA HIS A 255 8.25 -0.20 18.16
C HIS A 255 8.05 -1.60 18.76
N SER A 256 8.21 -1.71 20.07
CA SER A 256 8.02 -2.98 20.78
C SER A 256 6.55 -3.24 21.13
N CYS A 257 6.16 -4.51 21.15
CA CYS A 257 4.84 -4.92 21.65
C CYS A 257 4.96 -6.04 22.69
N ALA A 258 4.01 -6.07 23.62
CA ALA A 258 3.87 -7.17 24.58
C ALA A 258 3.27 -8.45 23.95
N VAL A 259 2.82 -8.38 22.70
CA VAL A 259 2.40 -9.54 21.88
C VAL A 259 3.55 -10.01 20.99
N HIS A 260 3.53 -11.28 20.59
CA HIS A 260 4.63 -11.94 19.86
C HIS A 260 4.25 -12.43 18.45
N SER A 261 3.10 -11.99 17.95
CA SER A 261 2.59 -12.23 16.60
C SER A 261 1.49 -11.21 16.31
N GLN A 262 1.00 -11.16 15.07
CA GLN A 262 -0.25 -10.45 14.75
C GLN A 262 -1.36 -10.82 15.76
N THR A 263 -1.94 -9.78 16.36
CA THR A 263 -2.96 -9.90 17.39
C THR A 263 -4.07 -8.87 17.17
N ARG A 264 -5.30 -9.35 16.95
CA ARG A 264 -6.49 -8.49 16.97
C ARG A 264 -6.73 -7.95 18.37
N CYS A 265 -6.91 -6.64 18.51
CA CYS A 265 -7.21 -5.97 19.77
C CYS A 265 -8.66 -5.44 19.81
N ASP A 266 -9.16 -5.17 21.01
CA ASP A 266 -10.41 -4.45 21.28
C ASP A 266 -10.24 -3.62 22.58
N GLY A 267 -10.95 -2.52 22.69
CA GLY A 267 -10.91 -1.62 23.84
C GLY A 267 -9.50 -1.06 24.11
N ALA A 268 -9.15 -0.93 25.40
CA ALA A 268 -7.88 -0.32 25.81
C ALA A 268 -6.64 -1.07 25.29
N ALA A 269 -6.77 -2.36 24.93
CA ALA A 269 -5.65 -3.12 24.38
C ALA A 269 -5.13 -2.56 23.04
N CYS A 270 -5.96 -1.83 22.29
CA CYS A 270 -5.55 -1.16 21.05
C CYS A 270 -4.78 0.15 21.26
N GLY A 271 -4.88 0.73 22.46
CA GLY A 271 -4.25 2.01 22.75
C GLY A 271 -4.83 3.19 21.97
N ASP A 272 -6.16 3.29 21.86
CA ASP A 272 -6.85 4.28 21.03
C ASP A 272 -6.54 5.76 21.41
N ASP A 273 -5.90 6.50 20.51
CA ASP A 273 -5.49 7.89 20.77
C ASP A 273 -6.70 8.82 20.97
N TRP A 274 -7.78 8.57 20.21
CA TRP A 274 -9.04 9.32 20.32
C TRP A 274 -9.82 9.03 21.62
N LYS A 275 -9.38 8.04 22.41
CA LYS A 275 -9.87 7.78 23.78
C LYS A 275 -8.85 8.19 24.85
N GLY A 276 -7.72 8.77 24.46
CA GLY A 276 -6.61 9.10 25.35
C GLY A 276 -5.89 7.87 25.91
N GLN A 277 -5.89 6.76 25.17
CA GLN A 277 -5.38 5.46 25.61
C GLN A 277 -4.05 5.06 24.95
N ARG A 278 -3.38 5.99 24.25
CA ARG A 278 -2.14 5.75 23.48
C ARG A 278 -1.13 4.82 24.18
N TYR A 279 -1.01 4.96 25.50
CA TYR A 279 0.00 4.28 26.32
C TYR A 279 -0.54 3.08 27.12
N ASP A 280 -1.84 2.81 27.01
CA ASP A 280 -2.52 1.70 27.69
C ASP A 280 -2.52 0.41 26.85
N GLY A 281 -2.30 0.54 25.53
CA GLY A 281 -2.32 -0.55 24.57
C GLY A 281 -1.18 -1.56 24.72
N VAL A 282 -1.27 -2.65 23.95
CA VAL A 282 -0.27 -3.74 23.98
C VAL A 282 1.02 -3.40 23.23
N CYS A 283 1.00 -2.37 22.37
CA CYS A 283 2.14 -1.91 21.60
C CYS A 283 2.61 -0.53 22.06
N ASP A 284 3.90 -0.28 21.84
CA ASP A 284 4.51 1.02 21.99
C ASP A 284 4.31 1.85 20.73
N LYS A 285 3.35 2.78 20.76
CA LYS A 285 2.99 3.61 19.62
C LYS A 285 4.00 4.71 19.30
N ASP A 286 4.71 5.22 20.32
CA ASP A 286 5.74 6.25 20.13
C ASP A 286 7.00 5.66 19.51
N GLY A 287 7.38 4.48 19.97
CA GLY A 287 8.64 3.84 19.57
C GLY A 287 9.85 4.47 20.24
N CYS A 288 11.02 3.91 19.94
CA CYS A 288 12.31 4.50 20.22
C CYS A 288 12.96 4.95 18.91
N ASP A 289 12.85 6.24 18.60
CA ASP A 289 13.29 6.83 17.33
C ASP A 289 14.70 7.40 17.42
N VAL A 290 15.46 7.29 16.34
CA VAL A 290 16.62 8.13 16.07
C VAL A 290 16.30 9.02 14.89
N GLN A 291 16.16 10.31 15.18
CA GLN A 291 15.86 11.31 14.19
C GLN A 291 16.86 12.48 14.28
N PRO A 292 17.76 12.66 13.28
CA PRO A 292 18.86 13.62 13.37
C PRO A 292 18.45 15.05 13.69
N TYR A 293 17.35 15.53 13.10
CA TYR A 293 16.88 16.90 13.31
C TYR A 293 16.35 17.12 14.74
N ARG A 294 15.60 16.15 15.30
CA ARG A 294 15.10 16.16 16.68
C ARG A 294 16.20 16.01 17.72
N LEU A 295 17.26 15.28 17.38
CA LEU A 295 18.50 15.20 18.16
C LEU A 295 19.40 16.44 17.98
N GLY A 296 18.97 17.43 17.19
CA GLY A 296 19.64 18.74 17.07
C GLY A 296 20.61 18.87 15.90
N ASN A 297 20.89 17.80 15.15
CA ASN A 297 21.74 17.85 13.96
C ASN A 297 20.93 18.20 12.70
N ARG A 298 20.63 19.49 12.54
CA ARG A 298 19.78 20.04 11.47
C ARG A 298 20.44 20.11 10.09
N SER A 299 21.74 19.86 10.00
CA SER A 299 22.50 19.86 8.74
C SER A 299 22.83 18.47 8.23
N PHE A 300 22.39 17.40 8.91
CA PHE A 300 22.72 16.05 8.50
C PHE A 300 21.96 15.62 7.25
N TYR A 301 20.64 15.84 7.20
CA TYR A 301 19.76 15.40 6.12
C TYR A 301 18.88 16.55 5.66
N GLY A 302 18.72 16.73 4.36
CA GLY A 302 17.79 17.70 3.79
C GLY A 302 18.08 18.03 2.32
N PRO A 303 17.24 18.87 1.68
CA PRO A 303 17.31 19.12 0.24
C PRO A 303 18.37 20.19 -0.09
N SER A 304 19.62 19.89 0.24
CA SER A 304 20.74 20.80 0.08
C SER A 304 22.04 20.05 -0.14
N ALA A 305 22.82 20.48 -1.12
CA ALA A 305 24.19 19.99 -1.32
C ALA A 305 25.14 20.31 -0.14
N ALA A 306 24.72 21.16 0.81
CA ALA A 306 25.44 21.42 2.05
C ALA A 306 25.07 20.46 3.20
N ALA A 307 24.01 19.67 3.06
CA ALA A 307 23.67 18.62 4.01
C ALA A 307 24.64 17.44 3.85
N ALA A 308 24.86 16.68 4.93
CA ALA A 308 25.70 15.47 4.85
C ALA A 308 25.07 14.40 3.93
N ILE A 309 23.74 14.33 3.91
CA ILE A 309 22.92 13.59 2.95
C ILE A 309 22.02 14.60 2.23
N ASP A 310 22.29 14.78 0.95
CA ASP A 310 21.52 15.63 0.05
C ASP A 310 20.29 14.86 -0.47
N SER A 311 19.12 15.14 0.09
CA SER A 311 17.88 14.44 -0.27
C SER A 311 17.31 14.83 -1.64
N THR A 312 17.94 15.76 -2.36
CA THR A 312 17.54 16.09 -3.75
C THR A 312 17.96 15.03 -4.76
N ARG A 313 18.74 14.03 -4.33
CA ARG A 313 19.30 12.97 -5.17
C ARG A 313 19.22 11.63 -4.45
N PRO A 314 19.27 10.50 -5.17
CA PRO A 314 19.28 9.18 -4.56
C PRO A 314 20.47 8.95 -3.62
N PHE A 315 20.26 8.11 -2.60
CA PHE A 315 21.31 7.62 -1.70
C PHE A 315 20.93 6.24 -1.17
N THR A 316 21.92 5.50 -0.68
CA THR A 316 21.71 4.20 -0.02
C THR A 316 21.56 4.40 1.48
N VAL A 317 20.57 3.73 2.06
CA VAL A 317 20.36 3.59 3.50
C VAL A 317 20.80 2.18 3.90
N VAL A 318 21.62 2.04 4.95
CA VAL A 318 22.07 0.75 5.46
C VAL A 318 21.75 0.65 6.95
N THR A 319 21.04 -0.39 7.34
CA THR A 319 20.64 -0.64 8.75
C THR A 319 21.19 -1.98 9.20
N GLN A 320 21.89 -1.97 10.33
CA GLN A 320 22.52 -3.15 10.92
C GLN A 320 21.86 -3.47 12.26
N PHE A 321 21.47 -4.72 12.43
CA PHE A 321 20.80 -5.25 13.63
C PHE A 321 21.80 -6.10 14.40
N VAL A 322 22.55 -5.46 15.30
CA VAL A 322 23.66 -6.07 16.01
C VAL A 322 23.14 -6.83 17.22
N THR A 323 23.54 -8.08 17.36
CA THR A 323 23.31 -8.90 18.55
C THR A 323 24.50 -8.83 19.50
N ALA A 324 24.24 -9.04 20.79
CA ALA A 324 25.22 -8.86 21.86
C ALA A 324 26.47 -9.76 21.73
N ASP A 325 26.33 -10.93 21.11
CA ASP A 325 27.42 -11.90 20.90
C ASP A 325 27.86 -12.03 19.43
N GLY A 326 27.27 -11.24 18.53
CA GLY A 326 27.57 -11.29 17.09
C GLY A 326 27.08 -12.56 16.39
N THR A 327 26.11 -13.26 16.97
CA THR A 327 25.47 -14.45 16.38
C THR A 327 23.99 -14.22 16.09
N ASP A 328 23.42 -15.04 15.22
CA ASP A 328 22.01 -14.93 14.80
C ASP A 328 21.02 -15.17 15.94
N GLY A 329 21.38 -16.06 16.89
CA GLY A 329 20.58 -16.35 18.09
C GLY A 329 20.87 -15.45 19.29
N GLY A 330 21.79 -14.49 19.15
CA GLY A 330 22.13 -13.55 20.20
C GLY A 330 21.02 -12.54 20.46
N ALA A 331 20.95 -12.01 21.68
CA ALA A 331 20.00 -10.94 22.00
C ALA A 331 20.32 -9.68 21.18
N LEU A 332 19.31 -9.09 20.52
CA LEU A 332 19.45 -7.80 19.84
C LEU A 332 19.91 -6.73 20.83
N SER A 333 21.08 -6.14 20.58
CA SER A 333 21.68 -5.13 21.46
C SER A 333 21.61 -3.73 20.86
N GLN A 334 21.69 -3.62 19.53
CA GLN A 334 21.80 -2.32 18.88
C GLN A 334 21.25 -2.35 17.45
N ILE A 335 20.54 -1.30 17.06
CA ILE A 335 20.18 -1.03 15.67
C ILE A 335 20.92 0.23 15.25
N ARG A 336 21.84 0.11 14.29
CA ARG A 336 22.69 1.22 13.86
C ARG A 336 22.58 1.45 12.35
N ARG A 337 22.99 2.65 11.95
CA ARG A 337 22.73 3.20 10.63
C ARG A 337 24.01 3.78 10.03
N HIS A 338 24.15 3.66 8.72
CA HIS A 338 25.00 4.51 7.90
C HIS A 338 24.40 4.62 6.50
N TYR A 339 25.02 5.44 5.68
CA TYR A 339 24.52 5.80 4.36
C TYR A 339 25.64 5.76 3.33
N TRP A 340 25.26 5.72 2.06
CA TRP A 340 26.14 5.98 0.94
C TRP A 340 25.51 6.98 -0.02
N GLN A 341 26.24 8.01 -0.41
CA GLN A 341 25.82 8.95 -1.45
C GLN A 341 27.02 9.25 -2.35
N ASP A 342 26.81 9.18 -3.67
CA ASP A 342 27.88 9.39 -4.67
C ASP A 342 29.12 8.49 -4.47
N GLY A 343 28.91 7.27 -3.99
CA GLY A 343 30.01 6.32 -3.71
C GLY A 343 30.82 6.65 -2.45
N VAL A 344 30.39 7.63 -1.66
CA VAL A 344 31.01 8.00 -0.38
C VAL A 344 30.16 7.49 0.77
N ARG A 345 30.79 6.77 1.71
CA ARG A 345 30.17 6.39 2.97
C ARG A 345 29.95 7.62 3.83
N VAL A 346 28.76 7.75 4.39
CA VAL A 346 28.40 8.77 5.37
C VAL A 346 27.91 8.05 6.61
N ASP A 347 28.66 8.14 7.70
CA ASP A 347 28.24 7.57 8.98
C ASP A 347 26.97 8.29 9.49
N ALA A 348 26.15 7.61 10.29
CA ALA A 348 24.97 8.25 10.88
C ALA A 348 25.34 9.49 11.69
N ALA A 349 24.38 10.42 11.78
CA ALA A 349 24.48 11.57 12.67
C ALA A 349 24.83 11.12 14.09
N ALA A 350 25.68 11.90 14.78
CA ALA A 350 25.95 11.67 16.18
C ALA A 350 24.63 11.61 16.97
N VAL A 351 24.40 10.49 17.68
CA VAL A 351 23.22 10.28 18.49
C VAL A 351 23.55 10.77 19.90
N GLU A 352 23.20 12.02 20.20
CA GLU A 352 23.49 12.65 21.48
C GLU A 352 22.19 13.08 22.17
N VAL A 353 21.95 12.55 23.37
CA VAL A 353 20.73 12.84 24.15
C VAL A 353 20.99 12.63 25.64
N GLY A 354 20.38 13.47 26.49
CA GLY A 354 20.54 13.38 27.95
C GLY A 354 21.99 13.54 28.45
N GLY A 355 22.88 14.13 27.65
CA GLY A 355 24.32 14.24 27.94
C GLY A 355 25.14 12.99 27.64
N GLY A 356 24.52 11.94 27.08
CA GLY A 356 25.20 10.74 26.58
C GLY A 356 25.38 10.78 25.07
N ARG A 357 26.27 9.91 24.57
CA ARG A 357 26.51 9.66 23.15
C ARG A 357 26.32 8.17 22.86
N TYR A 358 25.63 7.88 21.77
CA TYR A 358 25.21 6.54 21.37
C TYR A 358 25.54 6.32 19.88
N ASP A 359 25.55 5.07 19.43
CA ASP A 359 25.83 4.71 18.03
C ASP A 359 24.57 4.19 17.30
N GLY A 360 23.39 4.33 17.91
CA GLY A 360 22.10 3.89 17.35
C GLY A 360 21.05 3.63 18.43
N ILE A 361 19.97 2.96 18.06
CA ILE A 361 18.92 2.51 19.00
C ILE A 361 19.50 1.38 19.87
N SER A 362 19.48 1.57 21.19
CA SER A 362 19.82 0.58 22.21
C SER A 362 18.96 0.82 23.46
N ALA A 363 18.95 -0.13 24.40
CA ALA A 363 18.20 0.05 25.64
C ALA A 363 18.62 1.32 26.42
N GLU A 364 19.92 1.62 26.44
CA GLU A 364 20.48 2.81 27.09
C GLU A 364 20.08 4.09 26.37
N TYR A 365 20.13 4.10 25.02
CA TYR A 365 19.68 5.24 24.22
C TYR A 365 18.20 5.53 24.46
N CYS A 366 17.34 4.52 24.36
CA CYS A 366 15.89 4.69 24.51
C CYS A 366 15.51 5.20 25.91
N ALA A 367 16.19 4.72 26.95
CA ALA A 367 15.99 5.21 28.31
C ALA A 367 16.41 6.68 28.45
N ALA A 368 17.52 7.08 27.82
CA ALA A 368 18.00 8.45 27.86
C ALA A 368 17.16 9.42 27.01
N GLU A 369 16.68 8.98 25.84
CA GLU A 369 15.74 9.72 24.99
C GLU A 369 14.45 9.98 25.74
N ALA A 370 13.83 8.95 26.31
CA ALA A 370 12.58 9.08 27.05
C ALA A 370 12.75 10.02 28.25
N ALA A 371 13.85 9.90 29.00
CA ALA A 371 14.13 10.80 30.12
C ALA A 371 14.36 12.26 29.68
N ALA A 372 15.04 12.49 28.56
CA ALA A 372 15.38 13.82 28.07
C ALA A 372 14.18 14.54 27.43
N PHE A 373 13.33 13.81 26.72
CA PHE A 373 12.20 14.37 25.97
C PHE A 373 10.85 14.22 26.69
N GLY A 374 10.84 13.55 27.85
CA GLY A 374 9.64 13.36 28.67
C GLY A 374 8.73 12.25 28.17
N GLY A 375 9.31 11.24 27.51
CA GLY A 375 8.63 10.02 27.10
C GLY A 375 8.12 9.22 28.31
N ASN A 376 7.08 8.42 28.07
CA ASN A 376 6.38 7.62 29.08
C ASN A 376 7.10 6.29 29.44
N GLY A 377 8.14 5.90 28.69
CA GLY A 377 8.84 4.62 28.83
C GLY A 377 8.10 3.39 28.25
N THR A 378 7.12 3.54 27.35
CA THR A 378 6.34 2.42 26.80
C THR A 378 7.19 1.42 26.04
N PHE A 379 8.22 1.86 25.32
CA PHE A 379 9.17 0.95 24.65
C PHE A 379 9.71 -0.10 25.62
N ALA A 380 10.35 0.32 26.71
CA ALA A 380 10.87 -0.60 27.72
C ALA A 380 9.75 -1.42 28.38
N ALA A 381 8.60 -0.81 28.66
CA ALA A 381 7.46 -1.48 29.29
C ALA A 381 6.76 -2.51 28.39
N ARG A 382 6.97 -2.48 27.07
CA ARG A 382 6.47 -3.45 26.09
C ARG A 382 7.55 -4.42 25.59
N GLY A 383 8.65 -4.53 26.34
CA GLY A 383 9.73 -5.49 26.11
C GLY A 383 10.93 -4.93 25.35
N GLY A 384 10.84 -3.70 24.85
CA GLY A 384 11.93 -2.94 24.23
C GLY A 384 12.74 -3.75 23.22
N MET A 385 14.07 -3.69 23.35
CA MET A 385 14.99 -4.43 22.48
C MET A 385 14.78 -5.95 22.51
N GLY A 386 14.29 -6.51 23.61
CA GLY A 386 13.99 -7.95 23.70
C GLY A 386 12.76 -8.34 22.87
N SER A 387 11.70 -7.53 22.90
CA SER A 387 10.52 -7.72 22.03
C SER A 387 10.90 -7.56 20.56
N MET A 388 11.67 -6.51 20.23
CA MET A 388 12.18 -6.28 18.88
C MET A 388 13.06 -7.43 18.37
N GLY A 389 14.01 -7.89 19.20
CA GLY A 389 14.89 -9.02 18.86
C GLY A 389 14.12 -10.33 18.66
N ALA A 390 13.05 -10.57 19.42
CA ALA A 390 12.20 -11.75 19.24
C ALA A 390 11.40 -11.69 17.92
N ALA A 391 10.89 -10.51 17.54
CA ALA A 391 10.22 -10.33 16.25
C ALA A 391 11.20 -10.48 15.07
N ASN A 392 12.39 -9.90 15.19
CA ASN A 392 13.48 -10.07 14.23
C ASN A 392 13.87 -11.54 14.03
N ASP A 393 13.91 -12.34 15.11
CA ASP A 393 14.23 -13.78 15.05
C ASP A 393 13.10 -14.59 14.40
N ALA A 394 11.85 -14.28 14.74
CA ALA A 394 10.68 -14.92 14.15
C ALA A 394 10.55 -14.67 12.64
N GLY A 395 11.09 -13.53 12.17
CA GLY A 395 10.98 -13.07 10.80
C GLY A 395 9.85 -12.06 10.65
N MET A 396 10.14 -10.96 9.94
CA MET A 396 9.18 -9.88 9.70
C MET A 396 8.98 -9.65 8.21
N VAL A 397 7.79 -9.17 7.83
CA VAL A 397 7.43 -8.86 6.45
C VAL A 397 7.88 -7.44 6.10
N LEU A 398 8.57 -7.29 4.97
CA LEU A 398 8.95 -5.99 4.43
C LEU A 398 7.73 -5.25 3.85
N VAL A 399 7.57 -3.99 4.25
CA VAL A 399 6.53 -3.08 3.79
C VAL A 399 7.15 -1.87 3.08
N LEU A 400 6.58 -1.48 1.95
CA LEU A 400 6.95 -0.27 1.20
C LEU A 400 5.69 0.56 0.95
N SER A 401 5.69 1.81 1.40
CA SER A 401 4.51 2.67 1.31
C SER A 401 4.83 4.11 0.94
N LEU A 402 3.78 4.82 0.54
CA LEU A 402 3.76 6.27 0.37
C LEU A 402 2.40 6.79 0.81
N TRP A 403 2.39 7.72 1.75
CA TRP A 403 1.16 8.20 2.38
C TRP A 403 1.28 9.65 2.85
N ASP A 404 0.14 10.31 3.02
CA ASP A 404 -0.01 11.54 3.77
C ASP A 404 -0.82 11.28 5.04
N ASP A 405 -0.70 12.17 6.03
CA ASP A 405 -1.33 11.98 7.34
C ASP A 405 -2.53 12.91 7.50
N PRO A 406 -3.77 12.39 7.42
CA PRO A 406 -4.96 13.21 7.55
C PRO A 406 -5.31 13.63 8.98
N LEU A 407 -4.61 13.09 9.99
CA LEU A 407 -4.87 13.38 11.40
C LEU A 407 -3.84 14.34 11.96
N SER A 408 -2.56 14.01 11.82
CA SER A 408 -1.45 14.78 12.42
C SER A 408 -0.74 15.70 11.43
N HIS A 409 -1.04 15.60 10.13
CA HIS A 409 -0.36 16.36 9.07
C HIS A 409 1.15 16.08 8.97
N MET A 410 1.61 14.91 9.43
CA MET A 410 3.01 14.48 9.42
C MET A 410 3.93 15.35 10.31
N LEU A 411 3.35 16.15 11.21
CA LEU A 411 4.11 17.10 12.03
C LEU A 411 5.07 16.39 13.00
N TRP A 412 4.76 15.15 13.39
CA TRP A 412 5.62 14.28 14.19
C TRP A 412 6.87 13.80 13.45
N LEU A 413 6.94 13.96 12.13
CA LEU A 413 8.14 13.64 11.35
C LEU A 413 8.88 14.92 10.97
N ASP A 414 8.21 15.91 10.38
CA ASP A 414 8.91 16.98 9.66
C ASP A 414 8.69 18.40 10.21
N SER A 415 7.95 18.56 11.30
CA SER A 415 7.62 19.86 11.88
C SER A 415 7.89 19.92 13.39
N THR A 416 7.08 20.66 14.15
CA THR A 416 7.14 20.71 15.62
C THR A 416 5.90 20.05 16.20
N GLN A 417 6.08 18.97 16.94
CA GLN A 417 5.02 18.20 17.58
C GLN A 417 5.30 17.99 19.08
N PRO A 418 4.37 18.36 19.99
CA PRO A 418 3.11 19.07 19.72
C PRO A 418 3.34 20.48 19.15
N ALA A 419 2.38 20.97 18.36
CA ALA A 419 2.45 22.30 17.76
C ALA A 419 2.80 23.40 18.79
N ASN A 420 3.74 24.28 18.43
CA ASN A 420 4.28 25.37 19.27
C ASN A 420 5.06 24.95 20.52
N SER A 421 5.31 23.65 20.74
CA SER A 421 6.14 23.21 21.86
C SER A 421 7.59 23.66 21.66
N THR A 422 8.20 24.15 22.74
CA THR A 422 9.64 24.50 22.80
C THR A 422 10.44 23.50 23.61
N LYS A 423 9.80 22.40 24.05
CA LYS A 423 10.46 21.36 24.84
C LYS A 423 11.51 20.62 23.98
N PRO A 424 12.60 20.12 24.60
CA PRO A 424 13.50 19.18 23.93
C PRO A 424 12.74 18.04 23.26
N GLY A 425 13.14 17.65 22.05
CA GLY A 425 12.49 16.60 21.27
C GLY A 425 11.23 17.02 20.50
N ALA A 426 10.75 18.26 20.64
CA ALA A 426 9.53 18.69 19.96
C ALA A 426 9.72 19.08 18.49
N THR A 427 10.84 19.72 18.14
CA THR A 427 11.13 20.12 16.75
C THR A 427 11.85 19.00 16.01
N ARG A 428 11.23 18.51 14.94
CA ARG A 428 11.57 17.28 14.21
C ARG A 428 11.90 17.53 12.74
N GLY A 429 11.55 18.68 12.20
CA GLY A 429 12.03 19.11 10.91
C GLY A 429 11.82 20.60 10.65
N PRO A 430 12.11 21.05 9.43
CA PRO A 430 12.00 22.46 9.05
C PRO A 430 10.60 22.87 8.59
N CYS A 431 9.64 21.96 8.48
CA CYS A 431 8.33 22.23 7.91
C CYS A 431 7.49 23.11 8.84
N ALA A 432 6.68 23.99 8.25
CA ALA A 432 5.79 24.88 8.98
C ALA A 432 4.62 24.11 9.62
N LEU A 433 4.09 24.61 10.75
CA LEU A 433 2.97 24.00 11.48
C LEU A 433 1.67 23.90 10.66
N ASN A 434 1.53 24.69 9.60
CA ASN A 434 0.38 24.66 8.68
C ASN A 434 0.69 23.93 7.37
N SER A 435 1.79 23.18 7.32
CA SER A 435 2.07 22.23 6.23
C SER A 435 1.25 20.94 6.44
N GLY A 436 1.38 19.98 5.53
CA GLY A 436 0.82 18.66 5.77
C GLY A 436 -0.69 18.49 5.56
N ASP A 437 -1.43 19.54 5.19
CA ASP A 437 -2.86 19.42 4.86
C ASP A 437 -3.04 18.54 3.60
N PRO A 438 -3.66 17.35 3.72
CA PRO A 438 -3.92 16.46 2.59
C PRO A 438 -4.64 17.15 1.43
N LYS A 439 -5.57 18.09 1.75
CA LYS A 439 -6.32 18.84 0.72
C LYS A 439 -5.45 19.77 -0.11
N VAL A 440 -4.24 20.10 0.35
CA VAL A 440 -3.24 20.88 -0.38
C VAL A 440 -2.29 19.94 -1.11
N ILE A 441 -1.78 18.92 -0.44
CA ILE A 441 -0.83 17.93 -0.99
C ILE A 441 -1.43 17.23 -2.20
N GLU A 442 -2.65 16.71 -2.07
CA GLU A 442 -3.30 15.88 -3.07
C GLU A 442 -3.72 16.61 -4.35
N ARG A 443 -3.56 17.94 -4.41
CA ARG A 443 -3.81 18.72 -5.64
C ARG A 443 -2.73 18.48 -6.71
N SER A 444 -1.61 17.87 -6.34
CA SER A 444 -0.52 17.57 -7.26
C SER A 444 -0.31 16.07 -7.39
N SER A 445 -0.17 15.59 -8.62
CA SER A 445 0.18 14.21 -8.95
C SER A 445 1.69 13.97 -9.08
N ARG A 446 2.51 14.94 -8.64
CA ARG A 446 3.97 14.91 -8.81
C ARG A 446 4.71 14.17 -7.69
N TRP A 447 4.01 13.83 -6.62
CA TRP A 447 4.63 13.26 -5.42
C TRP A 447 4.83 11.76 -5.60
N GLU A 448 6.07 11.34 -5.45
CA GLU A 448 6.49 9.96 -5.63
C GLU A 448 7.72 9.64 -4.79
N VAL A 449 7.91 8.36 -4.51
CA VAL A 449 9.13 7.80 -3.90
C VAL A 449 9.56 6.61 -4.73
N THR A 450 10.87 6.45 -4.88
CA THR A 450 11.45 5.27 -5.51
C THR A 450 12.32 4.53 -4.51
N TYR A 451 12.01 3.26 -4.27
CA TYR A 451 12.87 2.33 -3.55
C TYR A 451 13.53 1.42 -4.57
N SER A 452 14.82 1.16 -4.42
CA SER A 452 15.51 0.25 -5.31
C SER A 452 16.63 -0.49 -4.63
N ASN A 453 17.18 -1.49 -5.33
CA ASN A 453 18.47 -2.06 -4.97
C ASN A 453 18.47 -2.66 -3.56
N ILE A 454 17.33 -3.25 -3.16
CA ILE A 454 17.12 -3.85 -1.83
C ILE A 454 18.08 -5.05 -1.67
N LYS A 455 18.91 -4.99 -0.63
CA LYS A 455 19.85 -6.05 -0.24
C LYS A 455 19.64 -6.46 1.20
N PHE A 456 19.83 -7.74 1.46
CA PHE A 456 19.78 -8.32 2.79
C PHE A 456 20.93 -9.32 2.95
N GLY A 457 21.62 -9.33 4.08
CA GLY A 457 22.74 -10.23 4.26
C GLY A 457 23.49 -10.09 5.59
N GLU A 458 24.66 -10.69 5.65
CA GLU A 458 25.60 -10.55 6.77
C GLU A 458 25.99 -9.07 6.97
N ILE A 459 26.27 -8.68 8.22
CA ILE A 459 26.72 -7.31 8.52
C ILE A 459 27.99 -6.97 7.70
N GLY A 460 27.93 -5.87 6.96
CA GLY A 460 28.98 -5.40 6.04
C GLY A 460 28.96 -6.03 4.65
N SER A 461 28.04 -6.96 4.35
CA SER A 461 27.94 -7.59 3.03
C SER A 461 27.21 -6.74 1.98
N THR A 462 26.38 -5.79 2.41
CA THR A 462 25.58 -4.94 1.51
C THR A 462 26.27 -3.62 1.15
N ASP A 463 27.34 -3.29 1.88
CA ASP A 463 28.13 -2.05 1.79
C ASP A 463 28.87 -1.84 0.46
N LYS A 464 28.82 -2.81 -0.45
CA LYS A 464 29.37 -2.65 -1.79
C LYS A 464 28.38 -1.84 -2.64
N PRO A 465 28.71 -0.60 -3.07
CA PRO A 465 27.85 0.15 -3.97
C PRO A 465 27.62 -0.64 -5.26
N PHE A 466 26.43 -0.51 -5.84
CA PHE A 466 26.23 -1.03 -7.19
C PHE A 466 27.20 -0.31 -8.14
N PRO A 467 27.72 -0.99 -9.18
CA PRO A 467 28.20 -0.24 -10.33
C PRO A 467 27.07 0.72 -10.74
N PRO A 468 27.38 1.99 -11.07
CA PRO A 468 26.38 3.00 -11.32
C PRO A 468 25.30 2.44 -12.24
N SER A 469 24.03 2.62 -11.86
CA SER A 469 22.89 2.26 -12.69
C SER A 469 23.19 2.71 -14.13
N PRO A 470 23.09 1.83 -15.15
CA PRO A 470 23.25 2.28 -16.52
C PRO A 470 22.32 3.48 -16.72
N PRO A 471 22.78 4.56 -17.38
CA PRO A 471 21.95 5.74 -17.60
C PRO A 471 20.60 5.26 -18.11
N SER A 472 19.52 5.76 -17.48
CA SER A 472 18.16 5.49 -17.93
C SER A 472 18.17 5.55 -19.46
N PRO A 473 17.68 4.50 -20.16
CA PRO A 473 17.63 4.52 -21.62
C PRO A 473 17.07 5.88 -22.03
N PRO A 474 17.72 6.62 -22.95
CA PRO A 474 17.17 7.87 -23.43
C PRO A 474 15.72 7.59 -23.78
N ALA A 475 14.81 8.41 -23.23
CA ALA A 475 13.39 8.28 -23.52
C ALA A 475 13.26 8.02 -25.02
N PRO A 476 12.57 6.94 -25.44
CA PRO A 476 12.45 6.63 -26.85
C PRO A 476 12.02 7.93 -27.54
N PRO A 477 12.68 8.32 -28.65
CA PRO A 477 12.26 9.50 -29.38
C PRO A 477 10.75 9.41 -29.56
N PRO A 478 9.99 10.50 -29.35
CA PRO A 478 8.54 10.45 -29.43
C PRO A 478 8.18 9.69 -30.70
N SER A 479 7.47 8.57 -30.53
CA SER A 479 7.02 7.78 -31.67
C SER A 479 6.35 8.78 -32.61
N PRO A 480 6.70 8.81 -33.91
CA PRO A 480 5.99 9.67 -34.84
C PRO A 480 4.50 9.39 -34.64
N PRO A 481 3.66 10.44 -34.51
CA PRO A 481 2.24 10.23 -34.30
C PRO A 481 1.76 9.25 -35.36
N PRO A 482 1.00 8.20 -34.99
CA PRO A 482 0.48 7.27 -35.98
C PRO A 482 -0.23 8.10 -37.06
N PRO A 483 -0.05 7.79 -38.36
CA PRO A 483 -0.71 8.54 -39.40
C PRO A 483 -2.21 8.58 -39.07
N LEU A 484 -2.74 9.79 -38.88
CA LEU A 484 -4.13 10.00 -38.50
C LEU A 484 -5.01 9.34 -39.55
N CYS A 485 -5.51 8.14 -39.30
CA CYS A 485 -6.51 7.53 -40.16
C CYS A 485 -7.85 8.21 -39.95
N ALA A 486 -8.68 8.24 -40.99
CA ALA A 486 -10.04 8.75 -40.93
C ALA A 486 -10.86 7.90 -39.94
N LYS A 487 -11.67 8.55 -39.10
CA LYS A 487 -12.62 7.87 -38.21
C LYS A 487 -13.71 7.17 -39.04
N GLY A 488 -14.40 6.21 -38.45
CA GLY A 488 -15.55 5.55 -39.05
C GLY A 488 -16.56 6.57 -39.59
N TRP A 489 -17.11 6.28 -40.77
CA TRP A 489 -18.09 7.11 -41.49
C TRP A 489 -17.57 8.48 -41.94
N THR A 490 -16.24 8.67 -41.97
CA THR A 490 -15.63 9.91 -42.48
C THR A 490 -14.92 9.67 -43.79
N GLN A 491 -14.68 10.76 -44.54
CA GLN A 491 -14.07 10.68 -45.87
C GLN A 491 -12.63 10.16 -45.77
N CYS A 492 -12.31 9.15 -46.57
CA CYS A 492 -11.00 8.53 -46.66
C CYS A 492 -10.42 8.53 -48.09
N GLY A 493 -11.10 9.19 -49.05
CA GLY A 493 -10.65 9.21 -50.44
C GLY A 493 -11.52 10.06 -51.37
N GLY A 494 -11.05 10.22 -52.61
CA GLY A 494 -11.68 11.03 -53.65
C GLY A 494 -10.65 11.86 -54.45
N LYS A 495 -10.90 12.12 -55.75
CA LYS A 495 -9.97 12.82 -56.66
C LYS A 495 -9.41 14.14 -56.16
N THR A 496 -10.15 14.86 -55.31
CA THR A 496 -9.76 16.16 -54.74
C THR A 496 -9.51 16.12 -53.25
N TYR A 497 -9.63 14.95 -52.62
CA TYR A 497 -9.45 14.80 -51.18
C TYR A 497 -7.96 14.85 -50.81
N ARG A 498 -7.63 15.59 -49.76
CA ARG A 498 -6.26 15.84 -49.26
C ARG A 498 -6.06 15.33 -47.83
N GLY A 499 -7.07 14.69 -47.24
CA GLY A 499 -7.02 14.16 -45.89
C GLY A 499 -6.58 12.69 -45.83
N PRO A 500 -6.79 12.03 -44.68
CA PRO A 500 -6.36 10.64 -44.45
C PRO A 500 -6.87 9.62 -45.45
N THR A 501 -6.00 8.79 -46.01
CA THR A 501 -6.39 7.72 -46.97
C THR A 501 -6.55 6.33 -46.35
N CYS A 502 -6.34 6.21 -45.04
CA CYS A 502 -6.59 5.00 -44.23
C CYS A 502 -7.76 5.23 -43.26
N CYS A 503 -8.33 4.15 -42.73
CA CYS A 503 -9.43 4.17 -41.77
C CYS A 503 -8.98 3.63 -40.40
N GLU A 504 -9.65 4.04 -39.32
CA GLU A 504 -9.44 3.47 -37.99
C GLU A 504 -9.73 1.96 -37.96
N GLU A 505 -9.15 1.26 -36.98
CA GLU A 505 -9.22 -0.20 -36.87
C GLU A 505 -10.67 -0.70 -36.89
N GLY A 506 -10.95 -1.71 -37.73
CA GLY A 506 -12.30 -2.22 -37.97
C GLY A 506 -13.08 -1.55 -39.11
N PHE A 507 -12.53 -0.52 -39.76
CA PHE A 507 -13.15 0.14 -40.93
C PHE A 507 -12.28 0.03 -42.19
N HIS A 508 -12.95 0.01 -43.34
CA HIS A 508 -12.29 0.00 -44.66
C HIS A 508 -12.70 1.21 -45.48
N CYS A 509 -11.76 1.77 -46.24
CA CYS A 509 -12.06 2.90 -47.12
C CYS A 509 -12.80 2.41 -48.37
N VAL A 510 -14.08 2.73 -48.47
CA VAL A 510 -14.94 2.29 -49.58
C VAL A 510 -15.22 3.45 -50.51
N ALA A 511 -14.90 3.29 -51.79
CA ALA A 511 -15.19 4.30 -52.80
C ALA A 511 -16.70 4.34 -53.11
N ASN A 512 -17.34 5.45 -52.80
CA ASN A 512 -18.75 5.68 -53.15
C ASN A 512 -18.86 6.30 -54.55
N ASN A 513 -17.96 7.22 -54.91
CA ASN A 513 -17.85 7.80 -56.26
C ASN A 513 -16.41 8.33 -56.51
N PRO A 514 -16.06 8.81 -57.73
CA PRO A 514 -14.71 9.27 -58.02
C PRO A 514 -14.19 10.42 -57.15
N TYR A 515 -15.07 11.16 -56.46
CA TYR A 515 -14.73 12.31 -55.62
C TYR A 515 -14.90 12.04 -54.12
N PHE A 516 -15.48 10.89 -53.73
CA PHE A 516 -15.78 10.58 -52.34
C PHE A 516 -15.63 9.09 -52.03
N SER A 517 -14.82 8.77 -51.03
CA SER A 517 -14.70 7.46 -50.41
C SER A 517 -14.84 7.62 -48.90
N GLU A 518 -15.45 6.67 -48.22
CA GLU A 518 -15.81 6.76 -46.80
C GLU A 518 -15.36 5.52 -46.03
N CYS A 519 -14.95 5.69 -44.78
CA CYS A 519 -14.66 4.58 -43.88
C CYS A 519 -15.94 3.85 -43.48
N SER A 520 -16.10 2.59 -43.89
CA SER A 520 -17.28 1.76 -43.58
C SER A 520 -16.87 0.45 -42.91
N PRO A 521 -17.59 -0.03 -41.87
CA PRO A 521 -17.22 -1.22 -41.12
C PRO A 521 -17.50 -2.53 -41.89
N ASN A 522 -18.33 -2.49 -42.94
CA ASN A 522 -18.75 -3.67 -43.70
C ASN A 522 -18.16 -3.76 -45.12
N GLY A 523 -17.24 -2.87 -45.51
CA GLY A 523 -16.63 -2.88 -46.84
C GLY A 523 -17.59 -2.66 -48.02
N GLN A 524 -18.82 -2.20 -47.75
CA GLN A 524 -19.90 -1.97 -48.74
C GLN A 524 -20.19 -0.46 -48.86
N PRO A 525 -20.45 0.06 -50.07
CA PRO A 525 -20.84 1.46 -50.27
C PRO A 525 -22.15 1.79 -49.56
N SER A 526 -22.23 2.94 -48.89
CA SER A 526 -23.47 3.40 -48.25
C SER A 526 -24.49 3.80 -49.31
N ALA A 527 -25.64 3.11 -49.36
CA ALA A 527 -26.72 3.46 -50.26
C ALA A 527 -27.46 4.70 -49.74
N ALA A 528 -27.24 5.86 -50.34
CA ALA A 528 -28.07 7.02 -50.10
C ALA A 528 -28.45 7.78 -51.38
N ALA A 529 -29.76 8.07 -51.46
CA ALA A 529 -30.46 9.06 -52.29
C ALA A 529 -30.85 8.68 -53.74
N VAL A 530 -32.03 8.05 -53.88
CA VAL A 530 -32.97 8.43 -54.94
C VAL A 530 -34.19 9.05 -54.26
N GLY A 531 -34.33 10.37 -54.37
CA GLY A 531 -35.54 11.06 -53.94
C GLY A 531 -36.62 10.98 -55.02
N GLN A 532 -37.88 10.72 -54.62
CA GLN A 532 -39.05 11.32 -55.26
C GLN A 532 -40.33 11.17 -54.40
N SER A 533 -40.91 12.35 -54.11
CA SER A 533 -42.33 12.69 -53.89
C SER A 533 -43.16 11.99 -52.81
N THR A 534 -43.64 12.80 -51.86
CA THR A 534 -44.85 12.58 -51.04
C THR A 534 -46.13 12.72 -51.88
N PRO A 535 -47.25 12.07 -51.47
CA PRO A 535 -48.23 12.82 -50.70
C PRO A 535 -48.86 12.06 -49.50
N ARG A 536 -49.47 12.90 -48.66
CA ARG A 536 -50.11 12.75 -47.34
C ARG A 536 -51.39 11.89 -47.34
N ALA A 537 -51.59 11.03 -46.33
CA ALA A 537 -52.78 11.00 -45.44
C ALA A 537 -52.86 9.80 -44.45
N ALA A 538 -53.09 10.14 -43.17
CA ALA A 538 -53.93 9.51 -42.13
C ALA A 538 -53.50 8.22 -41.39
N PRO A 539 -53.96 8.03 -40.12
CA PRO A 539 -53.24 7.27 -39.08
C PRO A 539 -53.96 6.01 -38.58
N SER A 540 -53.21 4.99 -38.10
CA SER A 540 -53.68 4.00 -37.11
C SER A 540 -52.48 3.28 -36.47
N LEU A 541 -52.32 3.39 -35.15
CA LEU A 541 -52.59 2.37 -34.12
C LEU A 541 -51.55 1.22 -34.01
N ALA A 542 -50.81 1.32 -32.89
CA ALA A 542 -50.60 0.27 -31.89
C ALA A 542 -49.39 -0.68 -31.97
N ARG A 543 -48.67 -0.64 -30.84
CA ARG A 543 -48.01 -1.73 -30.09
C ARG A 543 -46.70 -2.31 -30.61
N GLY A 544 -45.65 -2.05 -29.81
CA GLY A 544 -45.02 -3.11 -29.03
C GLY A 544 -43.55 -3.39 -29.31
N GLY A 545 -42.71 -3.15 -28.29
CA GLY A 545 -41.45 -3.88 -28.10
C GLY A 545 -40.17 -3.08 -28.32
N GLU A 546 -39.76 -2.26 -27.33
CA GLU A 546 -38.35 -1.89 -27.20
C GLU A 546 -37.58 -3.06 -26.58
N ALA A 547 -36.75 -3.72 -27.38
CA ALA A 547 -35.61 -4.46 -26.89
C ALA A 547 -34.52 -3.45 -26.51
N ARG A 548 -34.31 -3.22 -25.21
CA ARG A 548 -33.13 -2.51 -24.72
C ARG A 548 -31.92 -3.42 -24.91
N ALA A 549 -31.01 -3.00 -25.79
CA ALA A 549 -29.64 -3.48 -25.80
C ALA A 549 -28.99 -3.09 -24.46
N PHE A 550 -28.46 -4.09 -23.75
CA PHE A 550 -27.60 -3.89 -22.60
C PHE A 550 -26.27 -3.32 -23.09
N GLU A 551 -25.99 -2.06 -22.79
CA GLU A 551 -24.62 -1.56 -22.70
C GLU A 551 -24.03 -2.03 -21.36
N PRO A 552 -22.78 -2.54 -21.32
CA PRO A 552 -22.12 -2.85 -20.07
C PRO A 552 -21.84 -1.54 -19.33
N VAL A 553 -22.40 -1.44 -18.12
CA VAL A 553 -22.10 -0.37 -17.17
C VAL A 553 -20.60 -0.46 -16.88
N PHE A 554 -19.83 0.49 -17.41
CA PHE A 554 -18.50 0.78 -16.89
C PHE A 554 -18.67 1.10 -15.40
N ALA A 555 -18.00 0.32 -14.55
CA ALA A 555 -17.90 0.60 -13.13
C ALA A 555 -17.50 2.07 -12.95
N THR A 556 -18.39 2.87 -12.37
CA THR A 556 -18.06 4.18 -11.83
C THR A 556 -16.88 4.00 -10.90
N PHE A 557 -15.79 4.76 -11.14
CA PHE A 557 -14.61 4.81 -10.29
C PHE A 557 -15.03 4.88 -8.81
N THR A 558 -14.93 3.76 -8.11
CA THR A 558 -15.09 3.69 -6.67
C THR A 558 -14.00 4.57 -6.05
N ARG A 559 -14.36 5.60 -5.28
CA ARG A 559 -13.37 6.29 -4.47
C ARG A 559 -12.95 5.31 -3.37
N HIS A 560 -11.67 4.97 -3.34
CA HIS A 560 -11.14 4.15 -2.25
C HIS A 560 -11.12 5.00 -0.96
N SER A 561 -11.54 4.41 0.16
CA SER A 561 -11.28 4.97 1.49
C SER A 561 -9.79 5.24 1.64
N LYS A 562 -9.43 6.41 2.18
CA LYS A 562 -8.06 6.66 2.60
C LYS A 562 -7.76 5.87 3.87
N VAL A 563 -6.61 5.22 3.86
CA VAL A 563 -6.03 4.60 5.06
C VAL A 563 -5.52 5.72 5.95
N ALA A 564 -6.02 5.78 7.19
CA ALA A 564 -5.57 6.77 8.17
C ALA A 564 -4.57 6.07 9.08
N ILE A 565 -3.29 6.20 8.76
CA ILE A 565 -2.20 5.75 9.64
C ILE A 565 -2.11 6.80 10.76
N ASN A 566 -2.57 6.43 11.95
CA ASN A 566 -2.53 7.32 13.10
C ASN A 566 -1.24 7.10 13.88
N VAL A 567 -0.33 8.08 13.86
CA VAL A 567 0.93 8.04 14.62
C VAL A 567 0.90 9.01 15.82
N GLU A 568 -0.23 9.72 16.05
CA GLU A 568 -0.39 10.74 17.13
C GLU A 568 -0.33 10.21 18.55
#